data_AF-A0A2Z2MTW4-F1
#
_entry.id   AF-A0A2Z2MTW4-F1
#
_cell.length_a   1.000
_cell.length_b   1.000
_cell.length_c   1.000
_cell.angle_alpha   90.00
_cell.angle_beta   90.00
_cell.angle_gamma   90.00
#
_symmetry.space_group_name_H-M   'P 1'
#
loop_
_entity.id
_entity.type
_entity.pdbx_description
1 polymer ?
#
loop_
_entity_poly.entity_id
_entity_poly.type
_entity_poly.pdbx_seq_one_letter_code
_entity_poly.pdbx_strand_id
1 'polypeptide(L)' 'MNTKESKPSDEEKIRAVLPWGDSGFLTAVMKEKAKEKAEALEIVESLVKPDILPDEVKSIVKKPDKKELIEDVEE' A
#
# COMPACT_ATOMS: atom_id res chain seq x y z
N MET A 1 -30.11 -2.02 -18.28
CA MET A 1 -29.75 -2.47 -16.92
C MET A 1 -28.24 -2.51 -16.86
N ASN A 2 -27.58 -1.54 -16.22
CA ASN A 2 -26.12 -1.55 -16.08
C ASN A 2 -25.74 -2.43 -14.90
N THR A 3 -25.34 -3.67 -15.18
CA THR A 3 -24.68 -4.53 -14.21
C THR A 3 -23.28 -3.97 -13.97
N LYS A 4 -23.09 -3.21 -12.89
CA LYS A 4 -21.75 -2.96 -12.36
C LYS A 4 -21.23 -4.31 -11.88
N GLU A 5 -20.32 -4.91 -12.63
CA GLU A 5 -19.58 -6.08 -12.18
C GLU A 5 -18.84 -5.70 -10.89
N SER A 6 -19.30 -6.24 -9.77
CA SER A 6 -18.58 -6.18 -8.50
C SER A 6 -17.32 -7.02 -8.66
N LYS A 7 -16.15 -6.39 -8.55
CA LYS A 7 -14.87 -7.11 -8.56
C LYS A 7 -14.91 -8.21 -7.48
N PRO A 8 -14.42 -9.42 -7.77
CA PRO A 8 -14.38 -10.49 -6.80
C PRO A 8 -13.51 -10.07 -5.60
N SER A 9 -13.99 -10.37 -4.41
CA SER A 9 -13.26 -10.21 -3.15
C SER A 9 -11.97 -11.04 -3.16
N ASP A 10 -11.00 -10.65 -2.35
CA ASP A 10 -9.73 -11.39 -2.28
C ASP A 10 -9.94 -12.81 -1.77
N GLU A 11 -10.95 -13.04 -0.93
CA GLU A 11 -11.35 -14.39 -0.52
C GLU A 11 -11.85 -15.24 -1.71
N GLU A 12 -12.67 -14.66 -2.60
CA GLU A 12 -13.13 -15.35 -3.81
C GLU A 12 -11.96 -15.67 -4.75
N LYS A 13 -10.99 -14.76 -4.89
CA LYS A 13 -9.77 -15.01 -5.68
C LYS A 13 -8.92 -16.13 -5.08
N ILE A 14 -8.71 -16.10 -3.76
CA ILE A 14 -7.95 -17.13 -3.05
C ILE A 14 -8.62 -18.50 -3.20
N ARG A 15 -9.94 -18.58 -2.98
CA ARG A 15 -10.70 -19.83 -3.14
C ARG A 15 -10.75 -20.32 -4.58
N ALA A 16 -10.69 -19.43 -5.57
CA ALA A 16 -10.61 -19.83 -6.98
C ALA A 16 -9.31 -20.58 -7.31
N VAL A 17 -8.20 -20.26 -6.64
CA VAL A 17 -6.88 -20.88 -6.86
C VAL A 17 -6.63 -22.05 -5.90
N LEU A 18 -7.03 -21.90 -4.63
CA LEU A 18 -6.87 -22.91 -3.57
C LEU A 18 -8.21 -23.18 -2.88
N PRO A 19 -9.12 -23.94 -3.50
CA PRO A 19 -10.46 -24.18 -2.96
C PRO A 19 -10.48 -24.95 -1.63
N TRP A 20 -9.41 -25.71 -1.35
CA TRP A 20 -9.23 -26.53 -0.15
C TRP A 20 -8.37 -25.85 0.92
N GLY A 21 -7.77 -24.70 0.61
CA GLY A 21 -6.97 -23.94 1.55
C GLY A 21 -7.84 -23.03 2.42
N ASP A 22 -7.43 -22.80 3.67
CA ASP A 22 -8.06 -21.79 4.51
C ASP A 22 -7.74 -20.39 3.99
N SER A 23 -8.74 -19.71 3.44
CA SER A 23 -8.63 -18.33 2.94
C SER A 23 -8.37 -17.33 4.07
N GLY A 24 -8.71 -17.66 5.31
CA GLY A 24 -8.54 -16.81 6.48
C GLY A 24 -7.07 -16.49 6.76
N PHE A 25 -6.19 -17.51 6.69
CA PHE A 25 -4.76 -17.33 6.91
C PHE A 25 -4.13 -16.40 5.87
N LEU A 26 -4.37 -16.64 4.58
CA LEU A 26 -3.82 -15.82 3.51
C LEU A 26 -4.34 -14.38 3.56
N THR A 27 -5.63 -14.21 3.86
CA THR A 27 -6.23 -12.88 4.03
C THR A 27 -5.60 -12.14 5.22
N ALA A 28 -5.35 -12.82 6.34
CA ALA A 28 -4.69 -12.22 7.50
C ALA A 28 -3.27 -11.77 7.17
N VAL A 29 -2.48 -12.62 6.49
CA VAL A 29 -1.12 -12.28 6.05
C VAL A 29 -1.11 -11.10 5.07
N MET A 30 -2.03 -11.07 4.10
CA MET A 30 -2.17 -9.94 3.18
C MET A 30 -2.47 -8.63 3.93
N LYS A 31 -3.35 -8.68 4.93
CA LYS A 31 -3.71 -7.51 5.75
C LYS A 31 -2.52 -7.03 6.59
N GLU A 32 -1.76 -7.96 7.17
CA GLU A 32 -0.55 -7.63 7.93
C GLU A 32 0.51 -6.98 7.03
N LYS A 33 0.75 -7.53 5.83
CA LYS A 33 1.65 -6.94 4.84
C LYS A 33 1.23 -5.54 4.40
N ALA A 34 -0.06 -5.32 4.18
CA ALA A 34 -0.58 -4.00 3.85
C ALA A 34 -0.35 -2.98 4.98
N LYS A 35 -0.47 -3.42 6.25
CA LYS A 35 -0.17 -2.61 7.44
C LYS A 35 1.32 -2.26 7.52
N GLU A 36 2.21 -3.25 7.40
CA GLU A 36 3.67 -3.05 7.41
C GLU A 36 4.09 -2.04 6.34
N LYS A 37 3.54 -2.15 5.12
CA LYS A 37 3.81 -1.21 4.03
C LYS A 37 3.36 0.21 4.38
N ALA A 38 2.17 0.37 4.98
CA ALA A 38 1.68 1.67 5.39
C ALA A 38 2.56 2.32 6.46
N GLU A 39 3.02 1.55 7.45
CA GLU A 39 3.93 2.02 8.50
C GLU A 39 5.30 2.44 7.93
N ALA A 40 5.86 1.65 7.02
CA ALA A 40 7.12 1.99 6.35
C ALA A 40 7.02 3.31 5.57
N LEU A 41 5.91 3.54 4.86
CA LEU A 41 5.68 4.80 4.14
C LEU A 41 5.58 5.99 5.07
N GLU A 42 4.91 5.84 6.21
CA GLU A 42 4.82 6.90 7.23
C GLU A 42 6.20 7.24 7.80
N ILE A 43 7.02 6.23 8.08
CA ILE A 43 8.41 6.44 8.53
C ILE A 43 9.17 7.25 7.48
N VAL A 44 9.15 6.84 6.21
CA VAL A 44 9.86 7.53 5.13
C VAL A 44 9.39 8.98 4.97
N GLU A 45 8.08 9.24 5.03
CA GLU A 45 7.56 10.61 5.00
C GLU A 45 8.03 11.45 6.18
N SER A 46 8.17 10.84 7.37
CA SER A 46 8.60 11.53 8.58
C SER A 46 10.10 11.85 8.62
N LEU A 47 10.91 11.23 7.75
CA LEU A 47 12.35 11.50 7.65
C LEU A 47 12.63 12.92 7.15
N VAL A 48 11.72 13.48 6.34
CA VAL A 48 11.82 14.88 5.89
C VAL A 48 10.90 15.72 6.76
N LYS A 49 11.50 16.53 7.64
CA LYS A 49 10.79 17.53 8.46
C LYS A 49 11.07 18.93 7.90
N PRO A 50 10.20 19.49 7.04
CA PRO A 50 10.48 20.75 6.34
C PRO A 50 10.72 21.93 7.30
N ASP A 51 10.08 21.91 8.46
CA ASP A 51 10.13 22.99 9.44
C ASP A 51 11.49 23.16 10.12
N ILE A 52 12.33 22.11 10.13
CA ILE A 52 13.66 22.13 10.75
C ILE A 52 14.80 22.25 9.72
N LEU A 53 14.49 22.23 8.43
CA LEU A 53 15.50 22.38 7.38
C LEU A 53 15.92 23.86 7.29
N PRO A 54 17.20 24.16 7.02
CA PRO A 54 17.63 25.51 6.63
C PRO A 54 16.91 25.96 5.34
N ASP A 55 16.61 27.26 5.20
CA ASP A 55 15.85 27.79 4.06
C ASP A 55 16.54 27.51 2.71
N GLU A 56 17.87 27.51 2.69
CA GLU A 56 18.71 27.13 1.55
C GLU A 56 18.45 25.69 1.08
N VAL A 57 18.17 24.79 2.02
CA VAL A 57 18.00 23.35 1.79
C VAL A 57 16.53 23.00 1.51
N LYS A 58 15.57 23.75 2.08
CA LYS A 58 14.12 23.54 1.86
C LYS A 58 13.73 23.54 0.39
N SER A 59 14.39 24.36 -0.43
CA SER A 59 14.11 24.46 -1.87
C SER A 59 14.61 23.26 -2.70
N ILE A 60 15.51 22.45 -2.14
CA ILE A 60 16.19 21.33 -2.81
C ILE A 60 15.61 19.99 -2.35
N VAL A 61 15.20 19.89 -1.09
CA VAL A 61 14.67 18.65 -0.49
C VAL A 61 13.19 18.50 -0.82
N LYS A 62 12.88 17.61 -1.77
CA LYS A 62 11.51 17.19 -2.07
C LYS A 62 11.03 16.21 -0.99
N LYS A 63 9.86 16.46 -0.40
CA LYS A 63 9.21 15.47 0.46
C LYS A 63 8.81 14.25 -0.38
N PRO A 64 9.15 13.02 0.02
CA PRO A 64 8.68 11.83 -0.67
C PRO A 64 7.14 11.78 -0.65
N ASP A 65 6.50 11.60 -1.81
CA ASP A 65 5.06 11.34 -1.90
C ASP A 65 4.82 9.83 -1.83
N LYS A 66 3.81 9.37 -1.07
CA LYS A 66 3.44 7.95 -0.99
C LYS A 66 3.19 7.35 -2.36
N LYS A 67 2.65 8.13 -3.30
CA LYS A 67 2.40 7.69 -4.68
C LYS A 67 3.68 7.46 -5.48
N GLU A 68 4.76 8.17 -5.16
CA GLU A 68 6.07 7.97 -5.79
C GLU A 68 6.84 6.81 -5.14
N LEU A 69 6.55 6.51 -3.87
CA LEU A 69 7.20 5.43 -3.12
C LEU A 69 6.58 4.04 -3.38
N ILE A 70 5.39 4.00 -3.96
CA ILE A 70 4.72 2.77 -4.35
C ILE A 70 4.73 2.73 -5.87
N GLU A 71 5.58 1.88 -6.45
CA GLU A 71 5.31 1.42 -7.80
C GLU A 71 4.01 0.63 -7.74
N ASP A 72 2.97 1.12 -8.41
CA ASP A 72 1.84 0.27 -8.79
C ASP A 72 2.43 -0.80 -9.69
N VAL A 73 2.67 -1.99 -9.13
CA VAL A 73 2.96 -3.17 -9.93
C VAL A 73 1.67 -3.46 -10.71
N GLU A 74 1.55 -2.86 -11.89
CA GLU A 74 0.54 -3.24 -12.87
C GLU A 74 0.85 -4.71 -13.25
N GLU A 75 0.10 -5.63 -12.65
CA GLU A 75 -0.04 -7.02 -13.13
C GLU A 75 -0.89 -7.09 -14.40
#